data_AF-A0A958EJ47-F1
#
_entry.id   AF-A0A958EJ47-F1
#
_cell.length_a   1.000
_cell.length_b   1.000
_cell.length_c   1.000
_cell.angle_alpha   90.00
_cell.angle_beta   90.00
_cell.angle_gamma   90.00
#
_symmetry.space_group_name_H-M   'P 1'
#
loop_
_entity.id
_entity.type
_entity.pdbx_description
1 polymer ?
#
loop_
_entity_poly.entity_id
_entity_poly.type
_entity_poly.pdbx_seq_one_letter_code
_entity_poly.pdbx_strand_id
1 'polypeptide(L)'
;NIDIVRQVSQQLKDIDDNLIKSFVNTFAKSCMNNSEYTEFSNEVLFSLADKQPKSLIRILDQNKKQIDLNLILNAFSNPINDGVNVKHIRQQIESVNTKSSIRNKIIDALNIAIGNH
;
A
#
# COMPACT_ATOMS: atom_id res chain seq x y z
N ASN A 1 -10.69 9.17 -7.53
CA ASN A 1 -11.19 8.18 -8.52
C ASN A 1 -11.62 6.97 -7.71
N ILE A 2 -12.75 7.09 -7.01
CA ILE A 2 -13.20 6.14 -5.99
C ILE A 2 -13.53 4.76 -6.56
N ASP A 3 -13.90 4.72 -7.85
CA ASP A 3 -14.17 3.49 -8.57
C ASP A 3 -12.95 2.56 -8.65
N ILE A 4 -11.74 3.11 -8.83
CA ILE A 4 -10.51 2.31 -8.85
C ILE A 4 -10.25 1.68 -7.48
N VAL A 5 -10.40 2.45 -6.41
CA VAL A 5 -10.19 1.96 -5.03
C VAL A 5 -11.22 0.85 -4.70
N ARG A 6 -12.47 1.02 -5.14
CA ARG A 6 -13.52 0.01 -4.99
C ARG A 6 -13.28 -1.25 -5.82
N GLN A 7 -12.79 -1.11 -7.06
CA GLN A 7 -12.45 -2.27 -7.90
C GLN A 7 -11.30 -3.07 -7.29
N VAL A 8 -10.28 -2.39 -6.77
CA VAL A 8 -9.13 -3.04 -6.09
C VAL A 8 -9.62 -3.83 -4.88
N SER A 9 -10.46 -3.24 -4.02
CA SER A 9 -10.96 -3.91 -2.82
C SER A 9 -11.80 -5.15 -3.13
N GLN A 10 -12.56 -5.14 -4.23
CA GLN A 10 -13.38 -6.26 -4.67
C GLN A 10 -12.57 -7.41 -5.31
N GLN A 11 -11.36 -7.14 -5.82
CA GLN A 11 -10.57 -8.09 -6.60
C GLN A 11 -9.26 -8.53 -5.93
N LEU A 12 -9.04 -8.22 -4.65
CA LEU A 12 -7.77 -8.45 -3.93
C LEU A 12 -7.15 -9.86 -4.07
N LYS A 13 -7.95 -10.91 -4.28
CA LYS A 13 -7.45 -12.28 -4.43
C LYS A 13 -6.84 -12.57 -5.80
N ASP A 14 -7.28 -11.89 -6.85
CA ASP A 14 -6.87 -12.11 -8.24
C ASP A 14 -6.81 -10.77 -8.99
N ILE A 15 -6.11 -9.81 -8.37
CA ILE A 15 -6.01 -8.46 -8.88
C ILE A 15 -4.93 -8.38 -9.96
N ASP A 16 -5.29 -7.80 -11.10
CA ASP A 16 -4.33 -7.56 -12.17
C ASP A 16 -3.34 -6.44 -11.81
N ASP A 17 -2.13 -6.57 -12.35
CA ASP A 17 -1.04 -5.62 -12.20
C ASP A 17 -1.40 -4.21 -12.68
N ASN A 18 -2.20 -4.10 -13.75
CA ASN A 18 -2.63 -2.79 -14.24
C ASN A 18 -3.60 -2.12 -13.28
N LEU A 19 -4.40 -2.90 -12.54
CA LEU A 19 -5.30 -2.36 -11.53
C LEU A 19 -4.52 -1.90 -10.29
N ILE A 20 -3.50 -2.66 -9.85
CA ILE A 20 -2.56 -2.22 -8.81
C ILE A 20 -1.85 -0.94 -9.25
N LYS A 21 -1.34 -0.89 -10.48
CA LYS A 21 -0.66 0.28 -11.03
C LYS A 21 -1.59 1.50 -11.06
N SER A 22 -2.82 1.32 -11.51
CA SER A 22 -3.85 2.36 -11.54
C SER A 22 -4.13 2.89 -10.13
N PHE A 23 -4.26 2.00 -9.15
CA PHE A 23 -4.43 2.37 -7.75
C PHE A 23 -3.27 3.21 -7.21
N VAL A 24 -2.03 2.73 -7.32
CA VAL A 24 -0.86 3.47 -6.78
C VAL A 24 -0.66 4.83 -7.47
N ASN A 25 -1.01 4.95 -8.76
CA ASN A 25 -1.00 6.24 -9.47
C ASN A 25 -2.10 7.19 -8.98
N THR A 26 -3.20 6.66 -8.45
CA THR A 26 -4.29 7.48 -7.87
C THR A 26 -4.06 7.82 -6.40
N PHE A 27 -3.12 7.15 -5.74
CA PHE A 27 -2.84 7.32 -4.31
C PHE A 27 -2.30 8.73 -3.98
N ALA A 28 -1.49 9.33 -4.86
CA ALA A 28 -1.11 10.75 -4.70
C ALA A 28 -2.32 11.69 -4.77
N LYS A 29 -3.34 11.33 -5.58
CA LYS A 29 -4.58 12.09 -5.69
C LYS A 29 -5.54 11.84 -4.52
N SER A 30 -5.34 10.79 -3.73
CA SER A 30 -6.21 10.52 -2.58
C SER A 30 -5.99 11.49 -1.44
N CYS A 31 -4.75 11.89 -1.17
CA CYS A 31 -4.47 12.90 -0.16
C CYS A 31 -4.94 14.32 -0.51
N MET A 32 -5.29 14.59 -1.77
CA MET A 32 -5.86 15.88 -2.19
C MET A 32 -7.40 15.92 -2.12
N ASN A 33 -8.04 14.77 -1.86
CA ASN A 33 -9.49 14.64 -1.83
C ASN A 33 -9.97 14.27 -0.42
N ASN A 34 -11.28 14.42 -0.19
CA ASN A 34 -12.00 14.21 1.07
C ASN A 34 -11.41 13.14 2.02
N SER A 35 -11.49 13.37 3.34
CA SER A 35 -10.96 12.48 4.40
C SER A 35 -11.40 11.03 4.23
N GLU A 36 -12.64 10.81 3.83
CA GLU A 36 -13.21 9.48 3.55
C GLU A 36 -12.48 8.74 2.41
N TYR A 37 -12.09 9.45 1.35
CA TYR A 37 -11.33 8.85 0.25
C TYR A 37 -9.89 8.53 0.65
N THR A 38 -9.33 9.32 1.57
CA THR A 38 -7.99 9.08 2.13
C THR A 38 -8.00 7.85 3.03
N GLU A 39 -8.98 7.72 3.91
CA GLU A 39 -9.16 6.56 4.80
C GLU A 39 -9.39 5.28 3.98
N PHE A 40 -10.33 5.30 3.03
CA PHE A 40 -10.60 4.14 2.19
C PHE A 40 -9.40 3.72 1.33
N SER A 41 -8.64 4.68 0.80
CA SER A 41 -7.42 4.37 0.06
C SER A 41 -6.36 3.74 0.95
N ASN A 42 -6.22 4.20 2.20
CA ASN A 42 -5.30 3.64 3.20
C ASN A 42 -5.67 2.17 3.50
N GLU A 43 -6.93 1.88 3.78
CA GLU A 43 -7.42 0.52 4.01
C GLU A 43 -7.12 -0.42 2.84
N VAL A 44 -7.34 0.05 1.61
CA VAL A 44 -7.06 -0.73 0.40
C VAL A 44 -5.56 -0.97 0.21
N LEU A 45 -4.70 0.02 0.51
CA LEU A 45 -3.25 -0.15 0.48
C LEU A 45 -2.78 -1.24 1.45
N PHE A 46 -3.27 -1.22 2.70
CA PHE A 46 -2.92 -2.24 3.69
C PHE A 46 -3.49 -3.61 3.32
N SER A 47 -4.71 -3.67 2.78
CA SER A 47 -5.30 -4.92 2.30
C SER A 47 -4.50 -5.53 1.14
N LEU A 48 -3.98 -4.69 0.24
CA LEU A 48 -3.14 -5.13 -0.86
C LEU A 48 -1.77 -5.61 -0.37
N ALA A 49 -1.19 -4.94 0.64
CA ALA A 49 0.04 -5.38 1.28
C ALA A 49 -0.12 -6.70 2.03
N ASP A 50 -1.30 -6.97 2.60
CA ASP A 50 -1.61 -8.24 3.26
C ASP A 50 -1.82 -9.38 2.25
N LYS A 51 -2.64 -9.16 1.22
CA LYS A 51 -3.08 -10.23 0.31
C LYS A 51 -2.15 -10.47 -0.87
N GLN A 52 -1.49 -9.42 -1.38
CA GLN A 52 -0.67 -9.47 -2.59
C GLN A 52 0.68 -8.73 -2.42
N PRO A 53 1.44 -9.01 -1.35
CA PRO A 53 2.67 -8.26 -1.02
C PRO A 53 3.69 -8.29 -2.17
N LYS A 54 3.83 -9.44 -2.86
CA LYS A 54 4.77 -9.61 -3.97
C LYS A 54 4.43 -8.70 -5.16
N SER A 55 3.16 -8.65 -5.55
CA SER A 55 2.71 -7.82 -6.68
C SER A 55 2.82 -6.34 -6.35
N LEU A 56 2.42 -5.95 -5.13
CA LEU A 56 2.59 -4.58 -4.65
C LEU A 56 4.05 -4.13 -4.72
N ILE A 57 4.99 -4.88 -4.11
CA ILE A 57 6.42 -4.53 -4.13
C ILE A 57 6.93 -4.39 -5.56
N ARG A 58 6.60 -5.35 -6.44
CA ARG A 58 7.05 -5.34 -7.83
C ARG A 58 6.53 -4.11 -8.59
N ILE A 59 5.24 -3.79 -8.45
CA ILE A 59 4.66 -2.63 -9.15
C ILE A 59 5.24 -1.33 -8.64
N LEU A 60 5.41 -1.18 -7.32
CA LEU A 60 6.07 -0.01 -6.75
C LEU A 60 7.51 0.14 -7.26
N ASP A 61 8.28 -0.93 -7.33
CA ASP A 61 9.67 -0.86 -7.80
C ASP A 61 9.78 -0.54 -9.30
N GLN A 62 8.91 -1.12 -10.11
CA GLN A 62 8.86 -0.85 -11.56
C GLN A 62 8.39 0.57 -11.88
N ASN A 63 7.54 1.16 -11.03
CA ASN A 63 6.91 2.45 -11.30
C ASN A 63 7.38 3.58 -10.36
N LYS A 64 8.42 3.36 -9.53
CA LYS A 64 8.93 4.31 -8.51
C LYS A 64 9.26 5.72 -9.01
N LYS A 65 9.45 5.92 -10.31
CA LYS A 65 9.67 7.24 -10.93
C LYS A 65 8.38 7.99 -11.30
N GLN A 66 7.26 7.28 -11.39
CA GLN A 66 5.95 7.79 -11.83
C GLN A 66 4.97 7.93 -10.67
N ILE A 67 5.22 7.24 -9.56
CA ILE A 67 4.38 7.27 -8.35
C ILE A 67 5.04 8.12 -7.26
N ASP A 68 4.21 8.72 -6.41
CA ASP A 68 4.67 9.33 -5.17
C ASP A 68 4.91 8.24 -4.11
N LEU A 69 6.10 7.64 -4.18
CA LEU A 69 6.51 6.60 -3.24
C LEU A 69 6.56 7.11 -1.81
N ASN A 70 6.92 8.38 -1.58
CA ASN A 70 7.02 8.93 -0.24
C ASN A 70 5.66 8.98 0.45
N LEU A 71 4.61 9.35 -0.30
CA LEU A 71 3.25 9.38 0.20
C LEU A 71 2.73 7.97 0.56
N ILE A 72 3.09 6.96 -0.25
CA ILE A 72 2.78 5.55 0.05
C ILE A 72 3.52 5.07 1.31
N LEU A 73 4.81 5.38 1.43
CA LEU A 73 5.59 5.03 2.62
C LEU A 73 5.06 5.75 3.87
N ASN A 74 4.63 7.01 3.74
CA ASN A 74 4.03 7.76 4.83
C ASN A 74 2.70 7.13 5.30
N ALA A 75 1.90 6.59 4.37
CA ALA A 75 0.69 5.85 4.72
C ALA A 75 1.00 4.55 5.48
N PHE A 76 2.12 3.88 5.17
CA PHE A 76 2.58 2.70 5.92
C PHE A 76 3.13 3.05 7.31
N SER A 77 3.77 4.21 7.48
CA SER A 77 4.27 4.66 8.78
C SER A 77 3.21 5.30 9.67
N ASN A 78 2.09 5.72 9.08
CA ASN A 78 0.96 6.33 9.79
C ASN A 78 -0.36 5.70 9.30
N PRO A 79 -0.67 4.46 9.74
CA PRO A 79 -1.96 3.85 9.45
C PRO A 79 -3.09 4.77 9.94
N ILE A 80 -4.13 4.95 9.12
CA ILE A 80 -5.27 5.80 9.50
C ILE A 80 -6.28 5.02 10.34
N ASN A 81 -6.40 3.71 10.07
CA ASN A 81 -7.37 2.84 10.71
C ASN A 81 -6.69 1.95 11.77
N ASP A 82 -7.18 2.03 13.02
CA ASP A 82 -6.70 1.25 14.17
C ASP A 82 -6.91 -0.27 14.02
N GLY A 83 -7.80 -0.71 13.13
CA GLY A 83 -8.07 -2.11 12.83
C GLY A 83 -6.99 -2.80 11.99
N VAL A 84 -6.00 -2.06 11.49
CA VAL A 84 -4.92 -2.63 10.67
C VAL A 84 -3.92 -3.39 11.52
N ASN A 85 -3.77 -4.70 11.27
CA ASN A 85 -2.73 -5.51 11.91
C ASN A 85 -1.36 -5.29 11.24
N VAL A 86 -0.72 -4.17 11.59
CA VAL A 86 0.58 -3.74 11.02
C VAL A 86 1.66 -4.81 11.18
N LYS A 87 1.69 -5.51 12.33
CA LYS A 87 2.67 -6.58 12.60
C LYS A 87 2.50 -7.75 11.63
N HIS A 88 1.26 -8.16 11.37
CA HIS A 88 0.97 -9.20 10.40
C HIS A 88 1.39 -8.80 8.98
N ILE A 89 1.04 -7.58 8.56
CA ILE A 89 1.38 -7.06 7.23
C ILE A 89 2.90 -6.98 7.06
N ARG A 90 3.63 -6.56 8.09
CA ARG A 90 5.11 -6.57 8.07
C ARG A 90 5.65 -7.98 7.81
N GLN A 91 5.11 -9.00 8.48
CA GLN A 91 5.50 -10.40 8.26
C GLN A 91 5.20 -10.86 6.83
N GLN A 92 4.05 -10.47 6.26
CA GLN A 92 3.72 -10.78 4.86
C GLN A 92 4.75 -10.17 3.90
N ILE A 93 5.12 -8.90 4.10
CA ILE A 93 6.13 -8.19 3.29
C ILE A 93 7.52 -8.81 3.48
N GLU A 94 7.88 -9.19 4.71
CA GLU A 94 9.13 -9.89 5.02
C GLU A 94 9.23 -11.24 4.32
N SER A 95 8.13 -11.97 4.18
CA SER A 95 8.11 -13.29 3.51
C SER A 95 8.39 -13.22 2.01
N VAL A 96 8.25 -12.05 1.39
CA VAL A 96 8.50 -11.89 -0.05
C VAL A 96 9.99 -11.98 -0.35
N ASN A 97 10.40 -13.06 -1.00
CA ASN A 97 11.77 -13.25 -1.49
C ASN A 97 12.03 -12.35 -2.71
N THR A 98 12.63 -11.18 -2.49
CA THR A 98 13.00 -10.21 -3.53
C THR A 98 14.22 -9.38 -3.10
N LYS A 99 15.00 -8.93 -4.08
CA LYS A 99 16.13 -7.99 -3.88
C LYS A 99 15.72 -6.52 -3.95
N SER A 100 14.43 -6.24 -4.13
CA SER A 100 13.93 -4.87 -4.27
C SER A 100 14.17 -4.05 -3.00
N SER A 101 14.81 -2.88 -3.13
CA SER A 101 14.97 -1.96 -2.01
C SER A 101 13.63 -1.39 -1.51
N ILE A 102 12.58 -1.44 -2.33
CA ILE A 102 11.23 -1.05 -1.93
C ILE A 102 10.69 -1.91 -0.80
N ARG A 103 10.98 -3.22 -0.82
CA ARG A 103 10.58 -4.14 0.27
C ARG A 103 11.10 -3.62 1.61
N ASN A 104 12.38 -3.28 1.67
CA ASN A 104 13.00 -2.81 2.92
C ASN A 104 12.43 -1.46 3.35
N LYS A 105 12.20 -0.52 2.41
CA LYS A 105 11.56 0.76 2.72
C LYS A 105 10.15 0.59 3.31
N ILE A 106 9.36 -0.37 2.80
CA ILE A 106 8.03 -0.66 3.35
C ILE A 106 8.17 -1.24 4.77
N ILE A 107 9.11 -2.16 4.99
CA ILE A 107 9.37 -2.73 6.32
C ILE A 107 9.78 -1.63 7.31
N ASP A 108 10.68 -0.73 6.92
CA ASP A 108 11.12 0.39 7.74
C ASP A 108 9.95 1.31 8.11
N ALA A 109 9.08 1.63 7.14
CA ALA A 109 7.87 2.41 7.38
C ALA A 109 6.91 1.70 8.36
N LEU A 110 6.65 0.40 8.17
CA LEU A 110 5.81 -0.39 9.07
C LEU A 110 6.41 -0.49 10.49
N ASN A 111 7.74 -0.54 10.62
CA ASN A 111 8.41 -0.53 11.93
C ASN A 111 8.23 0.81 12.66
N ILE A 112 8.22 1.94 11.93
CA ILE A 112 7.87 3.25 12.51
C ILE A 112 6.45 3.21 13.08
N ALA A 113 5.48 2.71 12.30
CA ALA A 113 4.10 2.57 12.77
C ALA A 113 4.01 1.69 14.03
N ILE A 114 4.72 0.56 14.08
CA ILE A 114 4.74 -0.33 15.26
C ILE A 114 5.40 0.34 16.48
N GLY A 115 6.40 1.21 16.28
CA GLY A 115 7.09 1.90 17.39
C GLY A 115 6.31 3.08 17.96
N ASN A 116 5.36 3.63 17.21
CA ASN A 116 4.52 4.76 17.61
C ASN A 116 3.24 4.34 18.36
N HIS A 117 2.95 3.04 18.46
CA HIS A 117 1.76 2.45 19.09
C HIS A 117 2.14 1.37 20.12
#